data_AF-A0A4R5FIQ7-F1
#
_entry.id   AF-A0A4R5FIQ7-F1
#
_cell.length_a   1.000
_cell.length_b   1.000
_cell.length_c   1.000
_cell.angle_alpha   90.00
_cell.angle_beta   90.00
_cell.angle_gamma   90.00
#
_symmetry.space_group_name_H-M   'P 1'
#
loop_
_entity.id
_entity.type
_entity.pdbx_description
1 polymer ?
#
loop_
_entity_poly.entity_id
_entity_poly.type
_entity_poly.pdbx_seq_one_letter_code
_entity_poly.pdbx_strand_id
1 'polypeptide(L)'
;MNTTEQTTQKQSKFSIKNIFLPDYENYEGVRRINIYVMRLFFALMFVFLAPESWKVILSHEGAWDPTRAVAWCTWTAYSTLAILGVFHTLRMLPIMLFMIFYKGLWLIVVAYPLWSAGTLKGSPAEEMTYVFSGIIIPILFMPWKYVFQKYILIEKK
;
A
#
# COMPACT_ATOMS: atom_id res chain seq x y z
N MET A 1 -52.04 -16.59 24.55
CA MET A 1 -52.27 -15.53 23.54
C MET A 1 -51.70 -14.24 24.11
N ASN A 2 -50.65 -13.60 23.62
CA ASN A 2 -49.81 -13.71 22.44
C ASN A 2 -48.43 -13.14 22.85
N THR A 3 -47.35 -13.93 22.75
CA THR A 3 -46.31 -13.84 21.71
C THR A 3 -45.50 -12.54 21.70
N THR A 4 -44.24 -12.67 22.13
CA THR A 4 -43.04 -12.26 21.38
C THR A 4 -43.15 -10.99 20.54
N GLU A 5 -42.65 -9.86 21.05
CA GLU A 5 -41.85 -8.95 20.23
C GLU A 5 -40.66 -8.44 21.06
N GLN A 6 -39.65 -9.31 21.16
CA GLN A 6 -38.28 -8.86 21.22
C GLN A 6 -37.99 -8.05 19.96
N THR A 7 -38.27 -6.76 19.98
CA THR A 7 -37.67 -5.84 19.02
C THR A 7 -36.23 -5.64 19.45
N THR A 8 -35.39 -6.57 19.00
CA THR A 8 -33.94 -6.51 18.95
C THR A 8 -33.55 -5.15 18.36
N GLN A 9 -33.35 -4.15 19.22
CA GLN A 9 -32.64 -2.94 18.87
C GLN A 9 -31.19 -3.37 18.56
N LYS A 10 -30.96 -3.69 17.29
CA LYS A 10 -29.64 -3.74 16.67
C LYS A 10 -29.11 -2.31 16.66
N GLN A 11 -28.70 -1.81 17.83
CA GLN A 11 -27.95 -0.58 17.95
C GLN A 11 -26.65 -0.80 17.18
N SER A 12 -26.66 -0.35 15.93
CA SER A 12 -25.48 -0.03 15.14
C SER A 12 -24.74 1.09 15.86
N LYS A 13 -24.06 0.78 16.96
CA LYS A 13 -23.07 1.67 17.55
C LYS A 13 -21.83 1.55 16.68
N PHE A 14 -21.75 2.39 15.66
CA PHE A 14 -20.50 2.73 15.01
C PHE A 14 -19.62 3.47 16.04
N SER A 15 -19.08 2.72 16.99
CA SER A 15 -18.19 3.24 18.02
C SER A 15 -16.78 3.29 17.42
N ILE A 16 -16.15 4.46 17.41
CA ILE A 16 -14.77 4.65 16.90
C ILE A 16 -13.80 3.65 17.56
N LYS A 17 -14.09 3.24 18.81
CA LYS A 17 -13.32 2.22 19.54
C LYS A 17 -13.33 0.86 18.85
N ASN A 18 -14.39 0.51 18.12
CA ASN A 18 -14.51 -0.78 17.42
C ASN A 18 -13.59 -0.89 16.19
N ILE A 19 -13.06 0.23 15.69
CA ILE A 19 -12.14 0.25 14.55
C ILE A 19 -10.73 -0.23 14.98
N PHE A 20 -10.40 -0.09 16.26
CA PHE A 20 -9.13 -0.53 16.84
C PHE A 20 -9.15 -1.98 17.34
N LEU A 21 -10.32 -2.62 17.38
CA LEU A 21 -10.45 -4.01 17.79
C LEU A 21 -9.98 -4.97 16.68
N PRO A 22 -9.31 -6.08 17.04
CA PRO A 22 -9.06 -7.19 16.12
C PRO A 22 -10.38 -7.76 15.58
N ASP A 23 -10.48 -7.99 14.27
CA ASP A 23 -11.65 -8.59 13.64
C ASP A 23 -11.31 -9.97 13.08
N TYR A 24 -11.70 -11.01 13.83
CA TYR A 24 -11.47 -12.41 13.45
C TYR A 24 -12.50 -12.94 12.47
N GLU A 25 -13.69 -12.33 12.38
CA GLU A 25 -14.78 -12.75 11.51
C GLU A 25 -14.52 -12.39 10.04
N ASN A 26 -14.03 -11.16 9.80
CA ASN A 26 -13.89 -10.63 8.44
C ASN A 26 -12.43 -10.47 7.99
N TYR A 27 -11.49 -10.32 8.91
CA TYR A 27 -10.12 -9.89 8.60
C TYR A 27 -9.03 -10.72 9.28
N GLU A 28 -9.30 -12.00 9.57
CA GLU A 28 -8.30 -12.96 10.09
C GLU A 28 -7.55 -12.44 11.34
N GLY A 29 -8.22 -11.63 12.18
CA GLY A 29 -7.66 -11.06 13.41
C GLY A 29 -6.89 -9.75 13.21
N VAL A 30 -6.88 -9.18 12.00
CA VAL A 30 -6.30 -7.86 11.73
C VAL A 30 -7.23 -6.75 12.23
N ARG A 31 -6.66 -5.70 12.80
CA ARG A 31 -7.42 -4.51 13.24
C ARG A 31 -8.05 -3.82 12.04
N ARG A 32 -9.32 -3.41 12.16
CA ARG A 32 -10.05 -2.75 11.07
C ARG A 32 -9.35 -1.47 10.59
N ILE A 33 -8.74 -0.71 11.50
CA ILE A 33 -7.98 0.50 11.15
C ILE A 33 -6.85 0.19 10.15
N ASN A 34 -6.12 -0.90 10.33
CA ASN A 34 -5.04 -1.29 9.42
C ASN A 34 -5.62 -1.61 8.03
N ILE A 35 -6.76 -2.29 7.96
CA ILE A 35 -7.44 -2.59 6.70
C ILE A 35 -7.86 -1.31 5.98
N TYR A 36 -8.51 -0.37 6.67
CA TYR A 36 -8.95 0.89 6.08
C TYR A 36 -7.78 1.73 5.60
N VAL A 37 -6.70 1.80 6.38
CA VAL A 37 -5.49 2.52 5.98
C VAL A 37 -4.83 1.84 4.77
N MET A 38 -4.72 0.51 4.73
CA MET A 38 -4.18 -0.19 3.57
C MET A 38 -5.06 0.00 2.32
N ARG A 39 -6.39 -0.03 2.46
CA ARG A 39 -7.33 0.29 1.37
C ARG A 39 -7.12 1.70 0.84
N LEU A 40 -6.97 2.66 1.75
CA LEU A 40 -6.66 4.04 1.39
C LEU A 40 -5.34 4.08 0.62
N PHE A 41 -4.28 3.42 1.08
CA PHE A 41 -3.02 3.37 0.34
C PHE A 41 -3.16 2.77 -1.06
N PHE A 42 -3.86 1.66 -1.21
CA PHE A 42 -4.13 1.08 -2.53
C PHE A 42 -4.90 2.06 -3.44
N ALA A 43 -5.89 2.76 -2.89
CA ALA A 43 -6.64 3.77 -3.62
C ALA A 43 -5.75 4.97 -4.00
N LEU A 44 -4.92 5.47 -3.10
CA LEU A 44 -4.00 6.58 -3.36
C LEU A 44 -2.94 6.17 -4.41
N MET A 45 -2.40 4.95 -4.34
CA MET A 45 -1.50 4.42 -5.36
C MET A 45 -2.17 4.44 -6.73
N PHE A 46 -3.41 3.98 -6.83
CA PHE A 46 -4.14 4.03 -8.09
C PHE A 46 -4.40 5.48 -8.53
N VAL A 47 -4.91 6.36 -7.66
CA VAL A 47 -5.31 7.73 -8.01
C VAL A 47 -4.13 8.63 -8.39
N PHE A 48 -3.00 8.51 -7.69
CA PHE A 48 -1.85 9.39 -7.92
C PHE A 48 -0.87 8.81 -8.92
N LEU A 49 -0.54 7.52 -8.82
CA LEU A 49 0.52 6.94 -9.65
C LEU A 49 -0.01 6.44 -10.99
N ALA A 50 -1.20 5.81 -11.04
CA ALA A 50 -1.66 5.22 -12.29
C ALA A 50 -1.89 6.27 -13.39
N PRO A 51 -2.57 7.41 -13.15
CA PRO A 51 -2.74 8.42 -14.20
C PRO A 51 -1.42 9.00 -14.71
N GLU A 52 -0.47 9.23 -13.81
CA GLU A 52 0.84 9.76 -14.15
C GLU A 52 1.63 8.77 -15.02
N SER A 53 1.70 7.51 -14.59
CA SER A 53 2.43 6.47 -15.31
C SER A 53 1.77 6.09 -16.64
N TRP A 54 0.43 6.00 -16.68
CA TRP A 54 -0.32 5.78 -17.92
C TRP A 54 -0.15 6.94 -18.90
N LYS A 55 -0.16 8.18 -18.41
CA LYS A 55 0.09 9.35 -19.27
C LYS A 55 1.47 9.25 -19.92
N VAL A 56 2.52 8.91 -19.17
CA VAL A 56 3.87 8.74 -19.71
C VAL A 56 3.94 7.64 -20.76
N ILE A 57 3.27 6.50 -20.54
CA ILE A 57 3.25 5.40 -21.51
C ILE A 57 2.48 5.79 -22.78
N LEU A 58 1.31 6.43 -22.65
CA LEU A 58 0.41 6.73 -23.76
C LEU A 58 0.84 7.96 -24.57
N SER A 59 1.53 8.92 -23.95
CA SER A 59 2.00 10.14 -24.61
C SER A 59 3.45 10.07 -25.09
N HIS A 60 4.08 8.90 -25.04
CA HIS A 60 5.46 8.76 -25.48
C HIS A 60 5.54 8.72 -27.01
N GLU A 61 6.45 9.52 -27.56
CA GLU A 61 6.75 9.55 -28.98
C GLU A 61 8.24 9.25 -29.19
N GLY A 62 8.56 8.45 -30.20
CA GLY A 62 9.93 8.08 -30.55
C GLY A 62 10.42 6.77 -29.91
N ALA A 63 11.74 6.62 -29.86
CA ALA A 63 12.38 5.42 -29.33
C ALA A 63 12.49 5.49 -27.80
N TRP A 64 12.10 4.42 -27.14
CA TRP A 64 12.25 4.28 -25.68
C TRP A 64 13.70 4.00 -25.29
N ASP A 65 14.13 4.59 -24.18
CA ASP A 65 15.23 4.01 -23.40
C ASP A 65 14.71 2.70 -22.75
N PRO A 66 15.31 1.53 -23.05
CA PRO A 66 14.77 0.25 -22.61
C PRO A 66 14.66 0.13 -21.08
N THR A 67 15.64 0.66 -20.34
CA THR A 67 15.69 0.53 -18.88
C THR A 67 14.65 1.42 -18.20
N ARG A 68 14.50 2.65 -18.71
CA ARG A 68 13.48 3.60 -18.24
C ARG A 68 12.07 3.11 -18.57
N ALA A 69 11.88 2.52 -19.75
CA ALA A 69 10.61 1.93 -20.13
C ALA A 69 10.18 0.80 -19.18
N VAL A 70 11.12 -0.07 -18.77
CA VAL A 70 10.83 -1.12 -17.77
C VAL A 70 10.33 -0.52 -16.46
N ALA A 71 10.93 0.57 -15.99
CA ALA A 71 10.46 1.25 -14.76
C ALA A 71 9.02 1.76 -14.91
N TRP A 72 8.70 2.45 -16.01
CA TRP A 72 7.36 2.96 -16.27
C TRP A 72 6.31 1.85 -16.44
N CYS A 73 6.63 0.79 -17.18
CA CYS A 73 5.77 -0.37 -17.35
C CYS A 73 5.50 -1.06 -16.01
N THR A 74 6.54 -1.24 -15.19
CA THR A 74 6.40 -1.80 -13.84
C THR A 74 5.50 -0.92 -12.99
N TRP A 75 5.75 0.40 -12.98
CA TRP A 75 4.97 1.37 -12.20
C TRP A 75 3.50 1.39 -12.59
N THR A 76 3.22 1.32 -13.88
CA THR A 76 1.86 1.26 -14.42
C THR A 76 1.16 -0.05 -14.08
N ALA A 77 1.86 -1.18 -14.21
CA ALA A 77 1.30 -2.49 -13.90
C ALA A 77 0.94 -2.60 -12.42
N TYR A 78 1.85 -2.26 -11.50
CA TYR A 78 1.56 -2.40 -10.07
C TYR A 78 0.54 -1.39 -9.57
N SER A 79 0.52 -0.16 -10.09
CA SER A 79 -0.49 0.85 -9.72
C SER A 79 -1.88 0.46 -10.21
N THR A 80 -1.98 -0.15 -11.38
CA THR A 80 -3.25 -0.70 -11.91
C THR A 80 -3.71 -1.91 -11.10
N LEU A 81 -2.79 -2.81 -10.73
CA LEU A 81 -3.11 -3.94 -9.85
C LEU A 81 -3.52 -3.51 -8.43
N ALA A 82 -3.14 -2.31 -7.99
CA ALA A 82 -3.55 -1.77 -6.70
C ALA A 82 -5.08 -1.64 -6.56
N ILE A 83 -5.83 -1.49 -7.67
CA ILE A 83 -7.31 -1.50 -7.67
C ILE A 83 -7.83 -2.78 -7.00
N LEU A 84 -7.23 -3.93 -7.32
CA LEU A 84 -7.61 -5.21 -6.73
C LEU A 84 -7.34 -5.23 -5.23
N GLY A 85 -6.32 -4.50 -4.75
CA GLY A 85 -6.01 -4.36 -3.32
C GLY A 85 -7.02 -3.52 -2.54
N VAL A 86 -7.78 -2.64 -3.20
CA VAL A 86 -8.89 -1.94 -2.56
C VAL A 86 -9.98 -2.95 -2.14
N PHE A 87 -10.30 -3.90 -3.02
CA PHE A 87 -11.33 -4.92 -2.77
C PHE A 87 -10.80 -6.10 -1.94
N HIS A 88 -9.59 -6.58 -2.25
CA HIS A 88 -8.97 -7.77 -1.69
C HIS A 88 -7.71 -7.44 -0.88
N THR A 89 -7.82 -6.49 0.05
CA THR A 89 -6.71 -5.87 0.79
C THR A 89 -5.71 -6.86 1.39
N LEU A 90 -6.20 -7.88 2.11
CA LEU A 90 -5.32 -8.88 2.74
C LEU A 90 -4.62 -9.77 1.72
N ARG A 91 -5.28 -10.13 0.62
CA ARG A 91 -4.69 -10.99 -0.43
C ARG A 91 -3.65 -10.25 -1.27
N MET A 92 -3.82 -8.94 -1.43
CA MET A 92 -2.93 -8.08 -2.22
C MET A 92 -1.85 -7.41 -1.39
N LEU A 93 -1.66 -7.80 -0.12
CA LEU A 93 -0.52 -7.35 0.69
C LEU A 93 0.85 -7.54 0.01
N PRO A 94 1.11 -8.57 -0.82
CA PRO A 94 2.36 -8.68 -1.56
C PRO A 94 2.69 -7.45 -2.42
N ILE A 95 1.69 -6.75 -2.97
CA ILE A 95 1.91 -5.49 -3.72
C ILE A 95 2.40 -4.39 -2.77
N MET A 96 1.83 -4.32 -1.57
CA MET A 96 2.27 -3.36 -0.55
C MET A 96 3.69 -3.67 -0.07
N LEU A 97 4.04 -4.96 0.08
CA LEU A 97 5.40 -5.39 0.43
C LEU A 97 6.39 -5.05 -0.67
N PHE A 98 6.05 -5.32 -1.93
CA PHE A 98 6.84 -4.88 -3.08
C PHE A 98 7.06 -3.37 -3.03
N MET A 99 5.99 -2.59 -2.75
CA MET A 99 6.09 -1.15 -2.64
C MET A 99 7.08 -0.70 -1.56
N ILE A 100 6.97 -1.30 -0.38
CA ILE A 100 7.86 -1.00 0.74
C ILE A 100 9.31 -1.37 0.38
N PHE A 101 9.50 -2.55 -0.20
CA PHE A 101 10.83 -3.04 -0.54
C PHE A 101 11.51 -2.18 -1.62
N TYR A 102 10.81 -1.85 -2.72
CA TYR A 102 11.42 -1.07 -3.80
C TYR A 102 11.78 0.35 -3.35
N LYS A 103 10.88 1.07 -2.64
CA LYS A 103 11.19 2.44 -2.20
C LYS A 103 12.29 2.40 -1.14
N GLY A 104 12.25 1.42 -0.24
CA GLY A 104 13.28 1.21 0.77
C GLY A 104 14.66 1.00 0.14
N LEU A 105 14.77 0.08 -0.82
CA LEU A 105 16.02 -0.15 -1.57
C LEU A 105 16.49 1.12 -2.27
N TRP A 106 15.61 1.82 -2.98
CA TRP A 106 15.98 3.04 -3.69
C TRP A 106 16.47 4.14 -2.74
N LEU A 107 15.80 4.33 -1.59
CA LEU A 107 16.23 5.30 -0.58
C LEU A 107 17.60 4.95 0.01
N ILE A 108 17.87 3.67 0.26
CA ILE A 108 19.15 3.22 0.82
C ILE A 108 20.28 3.31 -0.20
N VAL A 109 20.02 2.95 -1.46
CA VAL A 109 21.05 2.84 -2.50
C VAL A 109 21.30 4.17 -3.21
N VAL A 110 20.28 5.01 -3.37
CA VAL A 110 20.36 6.25 -4.16
C VAL A 110 20.29 7.49 -3.26
N ALA A 111 19.23 7.61 -2.46
CA ALA A 111 19.02 8.83 -1.68
C ALA A 111 20.02 8.99 -0.53
N TYR A 112 20.31 7.91 0.19
CA TYR A 112 21.18 7.93 1.36
C TYR A 112 22.62 8.33 1.03
N PRO A 113 23.28 7.81 -0.03
CA PRO A 113 24.60 8.30 -0.43
C PRO A 113 24.62 9.78 -0.81
N LEU A 114 23.63 10.25 -1.57
CA LEU A 114 23.52 11.66 -1.96
C LEU A 114 23.27 12.57 -0.76
N TRP A 115 22.46 12.12 0.21
CA TRP A 115 22.21 12.86 1.43
C TRP A 115 23.46 12.93 2.32
N SER A 116 24.17 11.80 2.47
CA SER A 116 25.42 11.71 3.23
C SER A 116 26.53 12.60 2.64
N ALA A 117 26.59 12.71 1.31
CA ALA A 117 27.52 13.59 0.61
C ALA A 117 27.08 15.07 0.59
N GLY A 118 25.89 15.41 1.10
CA GLY A 118 25.34 16.77 1.06
C GLY A 118 24.92 17.24 -0.35
N THR A 119 24.86 16.34 -1.32
CA THR A 119 24.56 16.64 -2.74
C THR A 119 23.13 16.29 -3.15
N LEU A 120 22.30 15.83 -2.22
CA LEU A 120 20.89 15.51 -2.52
C LEU A 120 20.10 16.75 -2.96
N LYS A 121 20.30 17.89 -2.29
CA LYS A 121 19.60 19.14 -2.62
C LYS A 121 20.05 19.67 -3.98
N GLY A 122 19.10 19.95 -4.86
CA GLY A 122 19.32 20.35 -6.25
C GLY A 122 19.65 19.20 -7.20
N SER A 123 19.68 17.95 -6.71
CA SER A 123 19.89 16.79 -7.58
C SER A 123 18.57 16.34 -8.24
N PRO A 124 18.62 15.64 -9.38
CA PRO A 124 17.44 15.02 -9.99
C PRO A 124 16.74 14.00 -9.07
N ALA A 125 17.40 13.52 -8.02
CA ALA A 125 16.88 12.53 -7.08
C ALA A 125 16.12 13.17 -5.89
N GLU A 126 16.17 14.49 -5.72
CA GLU A 126 15.60 15.19 -4.57
C GLU A 126 14.08 14.98 -4.47
N GLU A 127 13.35 15.31 -5.53
CA GLU A 127 11.89 15.18 -5.56
C GLU A 127 11.44 13.73 -5.32
N MET A 128 12.12 12.79 -5.98
CA MET A 128 11.83 11.36 -5.82
C MET A 128 12.10 10.88 -4.39
N THR A 129 13.11 11.43 -3.72
CA THR A 129 13.40 11.13 -2.32
C THR A 129 12.26 11.57 -1.40
N TYR A 130 11.69 12.76 -1.61
CA TYR A 130 10.54 13.21 -0.83
C TYR A 130 9.33 12.28 -1.03
N VAL A 131 9.00 11.94 -2.27
CA VAL A 131 7.89 11.01 -2.59
C VAL A 131 8.15 9.63 -2.01
N PHE A 132 9.38 9.15 -2.01
CA PHE A 132 9.72 7.81 -1.52
C PHE A 132 9.78 7.76 0.01
N SER A 133 10.18 8.85 0.67
CA SER A 133 10.21 8.96 2.14
C SER A 133 8.82 8.77 2.78
N GLY A 134 7.74 9.02 2.03
CA GLY A 134 6.36 8.72 2.43
C GLY A 134 6.09 7.25 2.76
N ILE A 135 7.00 6.33 2.40
CA ILE A 135 6.97 4.90 2.77
C ILE A 135 6.85 4.63 4.28
N ILE A 136 7.24 5.58 5.14
CA ILE A 136 7.17 5.42 6.59
C ILE A 136 5.72 5.14 7.05
N ILE A 137 4.74 5.77 6.41
CA ILE A 137 3.33 5.62 6.77
C ILE A 137 2.82 4.19 6.49
N PRO A 138 2.94 3.62 5.28
CA PRO A 138 2.52 2.24 5.04
C PRO A 138 3.31 1.24 5.88
N ILE A 139 4.59 1.49 6.19
CA ILE A 139 5.35 0.68 7.16
C ILE A 139 4.68 0.68 8.54
N LEU A 140 4.28 1.86 9.05
CA LEU A 140 3.69 1.98 10.39
C LEU A 140 2.35 1.25 10.51
N PHE A 141 1.50 1.35 9.48
CA PHE A 141 0.14 0.81 9.50
C PHE A 141 0.03 -0.62 8.96
N MET A 142 1.11 -1.16 8.38
CA MET A 142 1.13 -2.54 7.90
C MET A 142 0.90 -3.52 9.06
N PRO A 143 -0.02 -4.49 8.90
CA PRO A 143 -0.23 -5.52 9.91
C PRO A 143 0.92 -6.53 9.89
N TRP A 144 2.11 -6.15 10.40
CA TRP A 144 3.32 -6.96 10.37
C TRP A 144 3.13 -8.36 10.93
N LYS A 145 2.41 -8.50 12.06
CA LYS A 145 2.10 -9.82 12.63
C LYS A 145 1.43 -10.74 11.61
N TYR A 146 0.45 -10.22 10.88
CA TYR A 146 -0.24 -10.96 9.81
C TYR A 146 0.70 -11.29 8.66
N VAL A 147 1.51 -10.31 8.24
CA VAL A 147 2.49 -10.49 7.16
C VAL A 147 3.48 -11.61 7.51
N PHE A 148 4.06 -11.57 8.70
CA PHE A 148 5.01 -12.58 9.16
C PHE A 148 4.36 -13.96 9.27
N GLN A 149 3.14 -14.05 9.82
CA GLN A 149 2.43 -15.32 9.97
C GLN A 149 2.04 -15.95 8.63
N LYS A 150 1.63 -15.13 7.65
CA LYS A 150 1.05 -15.64 6.39
C LYS A 150 2.06 -15.79 5.25
N TYR A 151 3.09 -14.94 5.21
CA TYR A 151 4.01 -14.87 4.06
C TYR A 151 5.45 -15.25 4.38
N ILE A 152 5.86 -15.26 5.66
CA ILE A 152 7.28 -15.47 6.04
C ILE A 152 7.43 -16.76 6.84
N LEU A 153 6.59 -16.95 7.85
CA LEU A 153 6.50 -18.21 8.59
C LEU A 153 5.79 -19.20 7.68
N ILE A 154 6.57 -20.02 6.99
CA ILE A 154 6.08 -21.21 6.32
C ILE A 154 5.40 -22.06 7.40
N GLU A 155 4.07 -22.19 7.35
CA GLU A 155 3.38 -23.23 8.10
C GLU A 155 4.02 -24.56 7.68
N LYS A 156 4.80 -25.16 8.57
CA LYS A 156 5.22 -26.55 8.41
C LYS A 156 3.93 -27.36 8.41
N LYS A 157 3.52 -27.78 7.22
CA LYS A 157 2.45 -28.74 7.02
C LYS A 157 2.89 -30.14 7.44
#